data_AF-A0A4P7JEF7-F1
#
_entry.id   AF-A0A4P7JEF7-F1
#
_cell.length_a   1.000
_cell.length_b   1.000
_cell.length_c   1.000
_cell.angle_alpha   90.00
_cell.angle_beta   90.00
_cell.angle_gamma   90.00
#
_symmetry.space_group_name_H-M   'P 1'
#
loop_
_entity.id
_entity.type
_entity.pdbx_description
1 polymer ?
#
loop_
_entity_poly.entity_id
_entity_poly.type
_entity_poly.pdbx_seq_one_letter_code
_entity_poly.pdbx_strand_id
1 'polypeptide(L)'
;MTLAAALVLLTKIWLWVGAAVALAFLTIGMGRIDEDARGAYVFRPLIAPGVIMIWPLVLWRWWVLETGRDDWTRRHHPPRRFHARAWCVMAIIIPLIFIASLAARQSLTELTAPVLLEPPQEAGQ
;
A
#
# COMPACT_ATOMS: atom_id res chain seq x y z
N MET A 1 4.95 20.40 -21.37
CA MET A 1 5.16 20.03 -19.94
C MET A 1 6.05 18.81 -19.90
N THR A 2 7.02 18.73 -18.98
CA THR A 2 7.85 17.51 -18.83
C THR A 2 7.06 16.39 -18.15
N LEU A 3 7.43 15.13 -18.38
CA LEU A 3 6.79 13.96 -17.76
C LEU A 3 6.81 14.05 -16.22
N ALA A 4 7.96 14.43 -15.65
CA ALA A 4 8.10 14.62 -14.20
C ALA A 4 7.10 15.66 -13.65
N ALA A 5 6.96 16.81 -14.34
CA ALA A 5 6.00 17.84 -13.94
C ALA A 5 4.55 17.34 -14.03
N ALA A 6 4.21 16.56 -15.07
CA ALA A 6 2.89 15.97 -15.22
C ALA A 6 2.57 14.98 -14.08
N LEU A 7 3.51 14.12 -13.71
CA LEU A 7 3.34 13.17 -12.61
C LEU A 7 3.14 13.89 -11.27
N VAL A 8 3.98 14.89 -10.97
CA VAL A 8 3.83 15.68 -9.74
C VAL A 8 2.49 16.40 -9.69
N LEU A 9 2.04 16.98 -10.80
CA LEU A 9 0.73 17.64 -10.89
C LEU A 9 -0.40 16.66 -10.65
N LEU A 10 -0.36 15.49 -11.32
CA LEU A 10 -1.36 14.44 -11.16
C LEU A 10 -1.44 13.95 -9.71
N THR A 11 -0.29 13.68 -9.08
CA THR A 11 -0.24 13.27 -7.67
C THR A 11 -0.79 14.36 -6.75
N LYS A 12 -0.47 15.64 -6.99
CA LYS A 12 -1.04 16.74 -6.20
C LYS A 12 -2.56 16.78 -6.29
N ILE A 13 -3.12 16.70 -7.50
CA ILE A 13 -4.57 16.68 -7.71
C ILE A 13 -5.18 15.47 -7.00
N TRP A 14 -4.58 14.28 -7.16
CA TRP A 14 -5.02 13.06 -6.50
C TRP A 14 -5.09 13.20 -4.97
N LEU A 15 -4.03 13.73 -4.36
CA LEU A 15 -3.95 13.92 -2.91
C LEU A 15 -4.94 14.99 -2.41
N TRP A 16 -5.15 16.07 -3.15
CA TRP A 16 -6.12 17.10 -2.77
C TRP A 16 -7.57 16.59 -2.82
N VAL A 17 -7.92 15.83 -3.86
CA VAL A 17 -9.23 15.15 -3.94
C VAL A 17 -9.37 14.14 -2.79
N GLY A 18 -8.33 13.35 -2.56
CA GLY A 18 -8.29 12.42 -1.43
C GLY A 18 -8.45 13.10 -0.07
N ALA A 19 -7.86 14.28 0.13
CA ALA A 19 -7.99 15.07 1.36
C ALA A 19 -9.42 15.58 1.57
N ALA A 20 -10.07 16.07 0.52
CA ALA A 20 -11.48 16.48 0.58
C ALA A 20 -12.40 15.30 0.92
N VAL A 21 -12.17 14.15 0.29
CA VAL A 21 -12.91 12.91 0.58
C VAL A 21 -12.65 12.42 2.00
N ALA A 22 -11.39 12.43 2.46
CA ALA A 22 -11.04 12.03 3.81
C ALA A 22 -11.72 12.91 4.85
N LEU A 23 -11.75 14.22 4.63
CA LEU A 23 -12.47 15.13 5.51
C LEU A 23 -13.96 14.78 5.60
N ALA A 24 -14.64 14.60 4.46
CA ALA A 24 -16.05 14.22 4.44
C ALA A 24 -16.30 12.84 5.08
N PHE A 25 -15.47 11.86 4.78
CA PHE A 25 -15.61 10.49 5.29
C PHE A 25 -15.35 10.41 6.81
N LEU A 26 -14.27 11.02 7.30
CA LEU A 26 -13.91 10.94 8.72
C LEU A 26 -14.86 11.75 9.63
N THR A 27 -15.50 12.78 9.10
CA THR A 27 -16.46 13.61 9.85
C THR A 27 -17.88 13.06 9.79
N ILE A 28 -18.34 12.63 8.61
CA ILE A 28 -19.74 12.23 8.38
C ILE A 28 -19.85 10.72 8.16
N GLY A 29 -19.08 10.17 7.22
CA GLY A 29 -19.23 8.78 6.77
C GLY A 29 -18.93 7.75 7.87
N MET A 30 -17.88 7.98 8.66
CA MET A 30 -17.41 7.01 9.65
C MET A 30 -18.44 6.73 10.73
N GLY A 31 -19.10 7.77 11.26
CA GLY A 31 -20.13 7.60 12.30
C GLY A 31 -21.45 7.00 11.79
N ARG A 32 -21.69 7.02 10.46
CA ARG A 32 -22.86 6.39 9.82
C ARG A 32 -22.66 4.90 9.57
N ILE A 33 -21.44 4.51 9.25
CA ILE A 33 -21.10 3.14 8.88
C ILE A 33 -20.76 2.28 10.09
N ASP A 34 -20.11 2.88 11.10
CA ASP A 34 -19.59 2.18 12.26
C ASP A 34 -20.05 2.88 13.55
N GLU A 35 -20.99 2.25 14.25
CA GLU A 35 -21.53 2.75 15.52
C GLU A 35 -20.42 2.81 16.60
N ASP A 36 -19.47 1.86 16.59
CA ASP A 36 -18.36 1.79 17.54
C ASP A 36 -17.33 2.90 17.29
N ALA A 37 -17.28 3.45 16.07
CA ALA A 37 -16.41 4.57 15.72
C ALA A 37 -16.92 5.94 16.23
N ARG A 38 -18.08 6.00 16.91
CA ARG A 38 -18.67 7.26 17.41
C ARG A 38 -17.94 7.90 18.59
N GLY A 39 -16.95 7.23 19.20
CA GLY A 39 -16.11 7.78 20.28
C GLY A 39 -14.61 7.83 19.97
N ALA A 40 -14.16 7.31 18.82
CA ALA A 40 -12.74 7.10 18.51
C ALA A 40 -12.05 8.33 17.89
N TYR A 41 -12.06 9.47 18.57
CA TYR A 41 -11.56 10.74 18.01
C TYR A 41 -10.05 10.73 17.70
N VAL A 42 -9.24 10.01 18.48
CA VAL A 42 -7.79 9.90 18.26
C VAL A 42 -7.46 9.01 17.05
N PHE A 43 -8.33 8.04 16.75
CA PHE A 43 -8.10 7.09 15.65
C PHE A 43 -8.39 7.72 14.29
N ARG A 44 -9.31 8.69 14.22
CA ARG A 44 -9.73 9.34 12.98
C ARG A 44 -8.58 10.00 12.21
N PRO A 45 -7.72 10.85 12.82
CA PRO A 45 -6.55 11.40 12.12
C PRO A 45 -5.57 10.33 11.65
N LEU A 46 -5.42 9.23 12.40
CA LEU A 46 -4.48 8.15 12.05
C LEU A 46 -4.88 7.43 10.76
N ILE A 47 -6.18 7.34 10.47
CA ILE A 47 -6.71 6.72 9.25
C ILE A 47 -6.66 7.67 8.05
N ALA A 48 -6.60 8.99 8.27
CA ALA A 48 -6.59 10.00 7.22
C ALA A 48 -5.60 9.74 6.08
N PRO A 49 -4.29 9.46 6.31
CA PRO A 49 -3.35 9.22 5.23
C PRO A 49 -3.73 8.01 4.36
N GLY A 50 -4.28 6.96 4.96
CA GLY A 50 -4.81 5.81 4.22
C GLY A 50 -5.98 6.20 3.33
N VAL A 51 -6.96 6.94 3.89
CA VAL A 51 -8.14 7.37 3.12
C VAL A 51 -7.75 8.29 1.97
N ILE A 52 -6.81 9.21 2.18
CA ILE A 52 -6.31 10.10 1.12
C ILE A 52 -5.69 9.30 -0.03
N MET A 53 -4.93 8.25 0.28
CA MET A 53 -4.23 7.45 -0.72
C MET A 53 -5.21 6.62 -1.56
N ILE A 54 -6.18 5.94 -0.91
CA ILE A 54 -7.10 4.98 -1.55
C ILE A 54 -8.55 5.48 -1.61
N TRP A 55 -8.73 6.81 -1.70
CA TRP A 55 -10.05 7.46 -1.63
C TRP A 55 -11.12 6.92 -2.59
N PRO A 56 -10.83 6.47 -3.84
CA PRO A 56 -11.88 5.95 -4.73
C PRO A 56 -12.49 4.67 -4.19
N LEU A 57 -11.65 3.80 -3.59
CA LEU A 57 -12.11 2.57 -2.95
C LEU A 57 -12.93 2.88 -1.69
N VAL A 58 -12.52 3.89 -0.93
CA VAL A 58 -13.27 4.34 0.26
C VAL A 58 -14.64 4.88 -0.14
N LEU A 59 -14.75 5.74 -1.15
CA LEU A 59 -16.04 6.24 -1.65
C LEU A 59 -16.93 5.11 -2.16
N TRP A 60 -16.37 4.19 -2.97
CA TRP A 60 -17.14 3.07 -3.49
C TRP A 60 -17.67 2.19 -2.36
N ARG A 61 -16.82 1.86 -1.38
CA ARG A 61 -17.22 1.06 -0.22
C ARG A 61 -18.24 1.80 0.64
N TRP A 62 -18.05 3.09 0.87
CA TRP A 62 -19.02 3.92 1.59
C TRP A 62 -20.38 3.89 0.89
N TRP A 63 -20.42 4.08 -0.42
CA TRP A 63 -21.66 4.01 -1.20
C TRP A 63 -22.36 2.65 -1.09
N VAL A 64 -21.63 1.53 -1.18
CA VAL A 64 -22.20 0.18 -1.07
C VAL A 64 -22.81 -0.05 0.31
N LEU A 65 -22.14 0.39 1.38
CA LEU A 65 -22.61 0.23 2.76
C LEU A 65 -23.84 1.11 3.03
N GLU A 66 -23.81 2.37 2.60
CA GLU A 66 -24.92 3.31 2.78
C GLU A 66 -26.18 2.88 2.00
N THR A 67 -26.01 2.24 0.84
CA THR A 67 -27.13 1.73 0.03
C THR A 67 -27.63 0.35 0.48
N GLY A 68 -27.08 -0.22 1.56
CA GLY A 68 -27.48 -1.54 2.07
C GLY A 68 -27.25 -2.68 1.08
N ARG A 69 -26.39 -2.48 0.07
CA ARG A 69 -26.05 -3.50 -0.93
C ARG A 69 -25.01 -4.50 -0.44
N ASP A 70 -24.62 -4.37 0.83
CA ASP A 70 -23.69 -5.30 1.45
C ASP A 70 -24.41 -6.59 1.81
N ASP A 71 -23.92 -7.69 1.27
CA ASP A 71 -24.47 -9.01 1.50
C ASP A 71 -23.66 -9.68 2.61
N TRP A 72 -24.08 -9.48 3.86
CA TRP A 72 -23.45 -10.09 5.04
C TRP A 72 -23.30 -11.60 4.92
N THR A 73 -24.23 -12.27 4.22
CA THR A 73 -24.18 -13.73 4.03
C THR A 73 -23.00 -14.15 3.15
N ARG A 74 -22.54 -13.28 2.24
CA ARG A 74 -21.40 -13.58 1.36
C ARG A 74 -20.03 -13.48 2.01
N ARG A 75 -19.92 -12.84 3.18
CA ARG A 75 -18.65 -12.66 3.90
C ARG A 75 -18.04 -13.99 4.36
N HIS A 76 -18.85 -15.02 4.53
CA HIS A 76 -18.43 -16.34 5.01
C HIS A 76 -18.28 -17.39 3.91
N HIS A 77 -18.38 -17.02 2.63
CA HIS A 77 -18.17 -18.00 1.57
C HIS A 77 -16.70 -18.42 1.46
N PRO A 78 -16.41 -19.73 1.32
CA PRO A 78 -15.05 -20.22 1.17
C PRO A 78 -14.40 -19.62 -0.08
N PRO A 79 -13.08 -19.36 -0.04
CA PRO A 79 -12.36 -18.59 -1.05
C PRO A 79 -12.52 -19.22 -2.44
N ARG A 80 -12.99 -18.41 -3.40
CA ARG A 80 -13.21 -18.84 -4.79
C ARG A 80 -11.89 -19.25 -5.45
N ARG A 81 -11.97 -20.15 -6.44
CA ARG A 81 -10.91 -20.62 -7.38
C ARG A 81 -9.89 -19.57 -7.89
N PHE A 82 -10.22 -18.29 -7.84
CA PHE A 82 -9.32 -17.19 -8.19
C PHE A 82 -8.20 -16.99 -7.16
N HIS A 83 -8.45 -17.29 -5.87
CA HIS A 83 -7.45 -17.17 -4.82
C HIS A 83 -6.28 -18.14 -5.02
N ALA A 84 -6.58 -19.40 -5.37
CA ALA A 84 -5.56 -20.39 -5.66
C ALA A 84 -4.66 -19.95 -6.84
N ARG A 85 -5.27 -19.42 -7.92
CA ARG A 85 -4.54 -18.88 -9.07
C ARG A 85 -3.68 -17.69 -8.68
N ALA A 86 -4.21 -16.74 -7.92
CA ALA A 86 -3.46 -15.59 -7.43
C ALA A 86 -2.26 -16.02 -6.57
N TRP A 87 -2.43 -17.06 -5.74
CA TRP A 87 -1.35 -17.61 -4.93
C TRP A 87 -0.20 -18.17 -5.78
N CYS A 88 -0.52 -18.99 -6.79
CA CYS A 88 0.48 -19.53 -7.71
C CYS A 88 1.21 -18.41 -8.47
N VAL A 89 0.46 -17.42 -8.96
CA VAL A 89 1.03 -16.27 -9.66
C VAL A 89 2.00 -15.51 -8.75
N MET A 90 1.61 -15.20 -7.51
CA MET A 90 2.49 -14.50 -6.55
C MET A 90 3.72 -15.33 -6.19
N ALA A 91 3.56 -16.64 -5.97
CA ALA A 91 4.66 -17.54 -5.65
C ALA A 91 5.71 -17.64 -6.77
N ILE A 92 5.34 -17.37 -8.02
CA ILE A 92 6.26 -17.35 -9.16
C ILE A 92 6.83 -15.93 -9.38
N ILE A 93 5.97 -14.91 -9.33
CA ILE A 93 6.37 -13.53 -9.60
C ILE A 93 7.36 -13.01 -8.55
N ILE A 94 7.15 -13.31 -7.27
CA ILE A 94 8.02 -12.79 -6.20
C ILE A 94 9.47 -13.26 -6.39
N PRO A 95 9.77 -14.58 -6.53
CA PRO A 95 11.12 -15.05 -6.82
C PRO A 95 11.68 -14.47 -8.11
N LEU A 96 10.88 -14.37 -9.17
CA LEU A 96 11.33 -13.78 -10.43
C LEU A 96 11.77 -12.33 -10.27
N ILE A 97 11.02 -11.52 -9.51
CA ILE A 97 11.41 -10.14 -9.20
C ILE A 97 12.71 -10.09 -8.42
N PHE A 98 12.89 -10.96 -7.42
CA PHE A 98 14.13 -11.04 -6.65
C PHE A 98 15.32 -11.42 -7.53
N ILE A 99 15.19 -12.47 -8.35
CA ILE A 99 16.23 -12.94 -9.27
C ILE A 99 16.58 -11.84 -10.27
N ALA A 100 15.58 -11.24 -10.92
CA ALA A 100 15.78 -10.17 -11.87
C ALA A 100 16.43 -8.94 -11.22
N SER A 101 16.03 -8.58 -10.01
CA SER A 101 16.62 -7.47 -9.26
C SER A 101 18.06 -7.76 -8.86
N LEU A 102 18.37 -8.97 -8.38
CA LEU A 102 19.73 -9.39 -8.06
C LEU A 102 20.62 -9.39 -9.30
N ALA A 103 20.14 -9.97 -10.41
CA ALA A 103 20.85 -9.97 -11.68
C ALA A 103 21.12 -8.55 -12.21
N ALA A 104 20.13 -7.65 -12.12
CA ALA A 104 20.29 -6.25 -12.52
C ALA A 104 21.24 -5.46 -11.60
N ARG A 105 21.34 -5.83 -10.32
CA ARG A 105 22.25 -5.22 -9.34
C ARG A 105 23.69 -5.74 -9.44
N GLN A 106 23.89 -6.92 -10.02
CA GLN A 106 25.21 -7.55 -10.16
C GLN A 106 25.94 -7.08 -11.44
N SER A 107 26.23 -5.77 -11.55
CA SER A 107 27.30 -5.34 -12.46
C SER A 107 28.62 -5.85 -11.91
N LEU A 108 29.08 -7.01 -12.39
CA LEU A 108 30.34 -7.65 -11.99
C LEU A 108 31.55 -6.69 -12.03
N THR A 109 31.45 -5.63 -12.83
CA THR A 109 32.46 -4.58 -13.01
C THR A 109 32.53 -3.56 -11.86
N GLU A 110 31.48 -3.39 -11.06
CA GLU A 110 31.42 -2.42 -9.94
C GLU A 110 31.44 -3.08 -8.55
N LEU A 111 31.82 -4.35 -8.46
CA LEU A 111 32.09 -5.01 -7.18
C LEU A 111 33.35 -4.37 -6.58
N THR A 112 33.17 -3.31 -5.80
CA THR A 112 34.20 -2.70 -4.97
C THR A 112 34.90 -3.80 -4.17
N ALA A 113 36.23 -3.80 -4.18
CA ALA A 113 36.99 -4.77 -3.41
C ALA A 113 36.50 -4.75 -1.94
N PRO A 114 36.23 -5.92 -1.34
CA PRO A 114 35.72 -5.99 0.02
C PRO A 114 36.70 -5.27 0.94
N VAL A 115 36.22 -4.23 1.65
CA VAL A 115 37.04 -3.49 2.61
C VAL A 115 37.22 -4.36 3.85
N LEU A 116 38.45 -4.74 4.14
CA LEU A 116 38.79 -5.42 5.39
C LEU A 116 38.59 -4.43 6.55
N LEU A 117 37.59 -4.68 7.40
CA LEU A 117 37.27 -3.83 8.55
C LEU A 117 38.13 -4.15 9.77
N GLU A 118 38.87 -5.25 9.73
CA GLU A 118 39.76 -5.69 10.80
C GLU A 118 41.20 -5.27 10.47
N PRO A 119 41.94 -4.65 11.41
CA PRO A 119 43.35 -4.36 11.20
C PRO A 119 44.13 -5.68 11.04
N PRO A 120 45.18 -5.73 10.19
CA PRO A 120 46.02 -6.91 10.10
C PRO A 120 46.52 -7.28 11.50
N GLN A 121 46.24 -8.50 11.96
CA GLN A 121 46.90 -9.03 13.15
C GLN A 121 48.38 -9.06 12.84
N GLU A 122 49.15 -8.14 13.44
CA GLU A 122 50.60 -8.21 13.38
C GLU A 122 50.98 -9.58 13.94
N ALA A 123 51.54 -10.41 13.06
CA ALA A 123 52.00 -11.74 13.41
C ALA A 123 52.92 -11.60 14.62
N GLY A 124 52.46 -12.13 15.76
CA GLY A 124 53.24 -12.17 16.98
C GLY A 124 54.61 -12.77 16.69
N GLN A 125 55.63 -12.05 17.15
CA GLN A 125 57.04 -12.41 17.15
C GLN A 125 57.29 -13.79 17.74
#